data_AF-A0A087FZQ2-F1
#
_entry.id   AF-A0A087FZQ2-F1
#
_cell.length_a   1.000
_cell.length_b   1.000
_cell.length_c   1.000
_cell.angle_alpha   90.00
_cell.angle_beta   90.00
_cell.angle_gamma   90.00
#
_symmetry.space_group_name_H-M   'P 1'
#
loop_
_entity.id
_entity.type
_entity.pdbx_description
1 polymer ?
#
loop_
_entity_poly.entity_id
_entity_poly.type
_entity_poly.pdbx_seq_one_letter_code
_entity_poly.pdbx_strand_id
1 'polypeptide(L)'
;MKYGVFLVVSCVVGFLILSHVKEVEGQKDLGCNATNRFPGQCGNNGNILCEADVRAMMLKIPGVPKNIKVACQSCTQMPRNPRFQAPRRMCNCMTDCKK
;
A
#
# COMPACT_ATOMS: atom_id res chain seq x y z
N MET A 1 -28.98 35.49 -1.74
CA MET A 1 -28.53 34.21 -2.34
C MET A 1 -27.17 34.31 -3.07
N LYS A 2 -26.30 35.30 -2.77
CA LYS A 2 -24.97 35.42 -3.41
C LYS A 2 -23.83 34.81 -2.58
N TYR A 3 -23.96 34.79 -1.25
CA TYR A 3 -22.92 34.30 -0.33
C TYR A 3 -22.82 32.77 -0.23
N GLY A 4 -23.92 32.05 -0.45
CA GLY A 4 -23.91 30.57 -0.40
C GLY A 4 -23.05 29.95 -1.49
N VAL A 5 -22.99 30.56 -2.67
CA VAL A 5 -22.18 30.07 -3.80
C VAL A 5 -20.69 30.20 -3.50
N PHE A 6 -20.25 31.31 -2.89
CA PHE A 6 -18.84 31.50 -2.52
C PHE A 6 -18.37 30.51 -1.45
N LEU A 7 -19.22 30.19 -0.48
CA LEU A 7 -18.90 29.19 0.55
C LEU A 7 -18.74 27.78 -0.03
N VAL A 8 -19.61 27.38 -0.96
CA VAL A 8 -19.52 26.07 -1.63
C VAL A 8 -18.25 25.98 -2.47
N VAL A 9 -17.90 27.04 -3.21
CA VAL A 9 -16.66 27.07 -4.01
C VAL A 9 -15.42 26.99 -3.12
N SER A 10 -15.39 27.72 -2.00
CA SER A 10 -14.28 27.65 -1.05
C SER A 10 -14.11 26.25 -0.43
N CYS A 11 -15.22 25.57 -0.11
CA CYS A 11 -15.17 24.21 0.40
C CYS A 11 -14.61 23.24 -0.64
N VAL A 12 -15.08 23.30 -1.89
CA VAL A 12 -14.62 22.41 -2.97
C VAL A 12 -13.12 22.59 -3.26
N VAL A 13 -12.62 23.84 -3.27
CA VAL A 13 -11.19 24.12 -3.46
C VAL A 13 -10.36 23.58 -2.28
N GLY A 14 -10.83 23.72 -1.04
CA GLY A 14 -10.18 23.15 0.13
C GLY A 14 -10.09 21.61 0.07
N PHE A 15 -11.18 20.94 -0.31
CA PHE A 15 -11.17 19.49 -0.50
C PHE A 15 -10.27 19.03 -1.65
N LEU A 16 -10.14 19.81 -2.73
CA LEU A 16 -9.19 19.51 -3.82
C LEU A 16 -7.74 19.62 -3.35
N ILE A 17 -7.39 20.65 -2.57
CA ILE A 17 -6.05 20.80 -2.00
C ILE A 17 -5.75 19.66 -1.03
N LEU A 18 -6.69 19.30 -0.15
CA LEU A 18 -6.52 18.19 0.80
C LEU A 18 -6.50 16.82 0.11
N SER A 19 -7.23 16.65 -0.99
CA SER A 19 -7.20 15.41 -1.79
C SER A 19 -5.88 15.25 -2.55
N HIS A 20 -5.24 16.35 -2.93
CA HIS A 20 -3.92 16.34 -3.56
C HIS A 20 -2.76 16.11 -2.56
N VAL A 21 -3.03 16.27 -1.26
CA VAL A 21 -2.08 16.09 -0.15
C VAL A 21 -2.44 14.83 0.66
N LYS A 22 -3.08 13.84 0.02
CA LYS A 22 -3.15 12.49 0.61
C LYS A 22 -1.82 11.76 0.37
N GLU A 23 -0.85 12.14 1.20
CA GLU A 23 0.10 11.26 1.87
C GLU A 23 0.87 10.26 0.98
N VAL A 24 2.06 10.65 0.49
CA VAL A 24 3.22 9.73 0.36
C VAL A 24 4.57 10.46 0.46
N GLU A 25 4.66 11.57 1.21
CA GLU A 25 5.96 12.24 1.41
C GLU A 25 6.90 11.52 2.40
N GLY A 26 6.52 10.38 2.97
CA GLY A 26 7.36 9.58 3.87
C GLY A 26 8.23 8.50 3.21
N GLN A 27 8.18 8.32 1.88
CA GLN A 27 8.71 7.12 1.22
C GLN A 27 9.67 7.43 0.05
N LYS A 28 10.45 8.52 0.13
CA LYS A 28 11.40 8.88 -0.93
C LYS A 28 12.66 7.98 -0.97
N ASP A 29 12.86 7.09 0.01
CA ASP A 29 14.06 6.23 0.08
C ASP A 29 13.88 4.80 -0.45
N LEU A 30 12.64 4.32 -0.66
CA LEU A 30 12.38 2.95 -1.16
C LEU A 30 11.96 3.00 -2.63
N GLY A 31 12.84 2.55 -3.52
CA GLY A 31 12.69 2.77 -4.97
C GLY A 31 11.90 1.69 -5.73
N CYS A 32 11.71 0.49 -5.17
CA CYS A 32 11.21 -0.66 -5.93
C CYS A 32 9.86 -1.15 -5.43
N ASN A 33 8.88 -1.24 -6.33
CA ASN A 33 7.55 -1.78 -6.03
C ASN A 33 7.60 -3.31 -5.94
N ALA A 34 7.07 -3.86 -4.83
CA ALA A 34 6.97 -5.29 -4.54
C ALA A 34 5.52 -5.70 -4.29
N THR A 35 4.63 -5.43 -5.25
CA THR A 35 3.22 -5.82 -5.16
C THR A 35 3.05 -7.32 -5.37
N ASN A 36 2.57 -8.04 -4.34
CA ASN A 36 2.46 -9.50 -4.35
C ASN A 36 1.16 -10.02 -3.73
N ARG A 37 0.74 -11.21 -4.15
CA ARG A 37 -0.46 -11.90 -3.62
C ARG A 37 -0.06 -12.96 -2.61
N PHE A 38 -0.63 -12.89 -1.41
CA PHE A 38 -0.40 -13.87 -0.35
C PHE A 38 -1.71 -14.55 0.06
N PRO A 39 -1.65 -15.78 0.58
CA PRO A 39 -2.81 -16.39 1.22
C PRO A 39 -3.22 -15.62 2.48
N GLY A 40 -4.48 -15.78 2.89
CA GLY A 40 -5.04 -15.15 4.08
C GLY A 40 -5.82 -13.87 3.80
N GLN A 41 -6.15 -13.16 4.88
CA GLN A 41 -6.99 -11.96 4.85
C GLN A 41 -6.25 -10.72 5.35
N CYS A 42 -6.66 -9.55 4.88
CA CYS A 42 -6.24 -8.27 5.45
C CYS A 42 -7.07 -7.96 6.69
N GLY A 43 -6.76 -8.61 7.82
CA GLY A 43 -7.29 -8.18 9.11
C GLY A 43 -6.71 -6.82 9.54
N ASN A 44 -6.91 -6.44 10.81
CA ASN A 44 -6.39 -5.18 11.36
C ASN A 44 -4.86 -5.04 11.24
N ASN A 45 -4.13 -6.16 11.20
CA ASN A 45 -2.67 -6.18 11.07
C ASN A 45 -2.21 -6.55 9.64
N GLY A 46 -3.06 -6.33 8.63
CA GLY A 46 -2.81 -6.75 7.25
C GLY A 46 -1.49 -6.22 6.67
N ASN A 47 -1.17 -4.95 6.93
CA ASN A 47 0.08 -4.33 6.44
C ASN A 47 1.32 -4.95 7.08
N ILE A 48 1.33 -5.16 8.40
CA ILE A 48 2.46 -5.79 9.12
C ILE A 48 2.69 -7.21 8.60
N LEU A 49 1.61 -7.96 8.41
CA LEU A 49 1.68 -9.29 7.82
C LEU A 49 2.18 -9.24 6.36
N CYS A 50 1.84 -8.21 5.59
CA CYS A 50 2.35 -8.02 4.24
C CYS A 50 3.86 -7.75 4.24
N GLU A 51 4.35 -6.93 5.17
CA GLU A 51 5.78 -6.62 5.28
C GLU A 51 6.59 -7.86 5.61
N ALA A 52 6.12 -8.67 6.56
CA ALA A 52 6.77 -9.93 6.92
C ALA A 52 6.83 -10.90 5.74
N ASP A 53 5.71 -11.07 5.02
CA ASP A 53 5.62 -11.98 3.87
C ASP A 53 6.49 -11.52 2.70
N VAL A 54 6.45 -10.23 2.36
CA VAL A 54 7.29 -9.65 1.29
C VAL A 54 8.76 -9.72 1.66
N ARG A 55 9.13 -9.44 2.93
CA ARG A 55 10.50 -9.61 3.40
C ARG A 55 10.96 -11.06 3.29
N ALA A 56 10.14 -12.01 3.72
CA ALA A 56 10.45 -13.44 3.62
C ALA A 56 10.60 -13.89 2.16
N MET A 57 9.78 -13.36 1.25
CA MET A 57 9.91 -13.59 -0.20
C MET A 57 11.22 -13.02 -0.74
N MET A 58 11.55 -11.77 -0.41
CA MET A 58 12.75 -11.09 -0.86
C MET A 58 14.03 -11.80 -0.40
N LEU A 59 14.05 -12.30 0.83
CA LEU A 59 15.19 -13.06 1.38
C LEU A 59 15.45 -14.40 0.66
N LYS A 60 14.48 -14.92 -0.11
CA LYS A 60 14.66 -16.11 -0.94
C LYS A 60 15.31 -15.81 -2.30
N ILE A 61 15.40 -14.53 -2.69
CA ILE A 61 15.97 -14.12 -3.98
C ILE A 61 17.49 -14.03 -3.84
N PRO A 62 18.27 -14.80 -4.63
CA PRO A 62 19.72 -14.73 -4.59
C PRO A 62 20.22 -13.31 -4.86
N GLY A 63 21.11 -12.81 -4.01
CA GLY A 63 21.71 -11.47 -4.12
C GLY A 63 20.86 -10.33 -3.53
N VAL A 64 19.77 -10.61 -2.83
CA VAL A 64 19.08 -9.61 -2.00
C VAL A 64 19.75 -9.52 -0.61
N PRO A 65 20.03 -8.32 -0.09
CA PRO A 65 20.64 -8.16 1.22
C PRO A 65 19.68 -8.56 2.36
N LYS A 66 20.22 -9.18 3.42
CA LYS A 66 19.41 -9.68 4.57
C LYS A 66 18.69 -8.56 5.35
N ASN A 67 19.21 -7.34 5.27
CA ASN A 67 18.68 -6.14 5.89
C ASN A 67 17.80 -5.31 4.94
N ILE A 68 17.25 -5.90 3.88
CA ILE A 68 16.30 -5.23 2.99
C ILE A 68 15.17 -4.58 3.79
N LYS A 69 14.96 -3.29 3.55
CA LYS A 69 13.82 -2.54 4.07
C LYS A 69 12.60 -2.87 3.23
N VAL A 70 11.49 -3.09 3.90
CA VAL A 70 10.18 -3.36 3.29
C VAL A 70 9.16 -2.50 4.03
N ALA A 71 8.37 -1.73 3.29
CA ALA A 71 7.28 -0.95 3.84
C ALA A 71 6.03 -1.17 2.99
N CYS A 72 4.92 -1.55 3.62
CA CYS A 72 3.67 -1.83 2.90
C CYS A 72 2.64 -0.71 3.11
N GLN A 73 2.20 -0.11 2.01
CA GLN A 73 1.21 0.97 2.03
C GLN A 73 -0.19 0.41 2.23
N SER A 74 -0.50 -0.71 1.58
CA SER A 74 -1.85 -1.28 1.65
C SER A 74 -1.88 -2.80 1.56
N CYS A 75 -2.82 -3.36 2.32
CA CYS A 75 -3.29 -4.72 2.20
C CYS A 75 -4.72 -4.66 1.67
N THR A 76 -4.96 -5.23 0.49
CA THR A 76 -6.30 -5.30 -0.13
C THR A 76 -6.82 -6.73 -0.09
N GLN A 77 -8.00 -6.94 0.48
CA GLN A 77 -8.66 -8.24 0.46
C GLN A 77 -9.07 -8.58 -0.98
N MET A 78 -8.57 -9.70 -1.52
CA MET A 78 -9.01 -10.14 -2.84
C MET A 78 -10.41 -10.79 -2.72
N PRO A 79 -11.28 -10.58 -3.72
CA PRO A 79 -12.59 -11.21 -3.74
C PRO A 79 -12.43 -12.73 -3.74
N ARG A 80 -13.29 -13.41 -2.97
CA ARG A 80 -13.28 -14.86 -2.87
C ARG A 80 -13.69 -15.44 -4.22
N ASN A 81 -12.72 -16.01 -4.94
CA ASN A 81 -13.00 -16.72 -6.17
C ASN A 81 -13.32 -18.18 -5.83
N PRO A 82 -14.47 -18.73 -6.25
CA PRO A 82 -14.85 -20.11 -5.94
C PRO A 82 -13.87 -21.18 -6.45
N ARG A 83 -12.99 -20.85 -7.41
CA ARG A 83 -11.89 -21.73 -7.84
C ARG A 83 -10.71 -21.79 -6.86
N PHE A 84 -10.59 -20.80 -5.97
CA PHE A 84 -9.53 -20.73 -4.97
C PHE A 84 -10.14 -20.98 -3.58
N GLN A 85 -9.83 -22.14 -3.01
CA GLN A 85 -10.42 -22.59 -1.73
C GLN A 85 -10.09 -21.66 -0.55
N ALA A 86 -8.92 -20.99 -0.59
CA ALA A 86 -8.44 -20.12 0.47
C ALA A 86 -8.55 -18.62 0.10
N PRO A 87 -8.91 -17.75 1.07
CA PRO A 87 -8.88 -16.30 0.88
C PRO A 87 -7.46 -15.84 0.52
N ARG A 88 -7.37 -14.79 -0.30
CA ARG A 88 -6.11 -14.15 -0.66
C ARG A 88 -6.14 -12.66 -0.38
N ARG A 89 -4.96 -12.11 -0.19
CA ARG A 89 -4.73 -10.69 0.01
C ARG A 89 -3.67 -10.20 -0.98
N MET A 90 -3.84 -8.96 -1.42
CA MET A 90 -2.90 -8.25 -2.26
C MET A 90 -2.13 -7.28 -1.37
N CYS A 91 -0.81 -7.41 -1.34
CA CYS A 91 0.10 -6.57 -0.57
C CYS A 91 0.79 -5.61 -1.53
N ASN A 92 0.58 -4.31 -1.34
CA ASN A 92 1.29 -3.26 -2.05
C ASN A 92 2.39 -2.70 -1.16
N CYS A 93 3.64 -3.00 -1.51
CA CYS A 93 4.80 -2.68 -0.70
C CYS A 93 5.90 -2.08 -1.56
N MET A 94 6.79 -1.30 -0.94
CA MET A 94 8.04 -0.89 -1.56
C MET A 94 9.22 -1.47 -0.77
N THR A 95 10.29 -1.75 -1.50
CA THR A 95 11.54 -2.27 -0.95
C THR A 95 12.73 -1.48 -1.45
N ASP A 96 13.89 -1.69 -0.82
CA ASP A 96 15.15 -1.29 -1.42
C ASP A 96 15.27 -1.94 -2.81
N CYS A 97 15.75 -1.18 -3.79
CA CYS A 97 16.09 -1.74 -5.07
C CYS A 97 17.37 -2.57 -4.96
N LYS A 98 17.40 -3.71 -5.65
CA LYS A 98 18.66 -4.41 -5.89
C LYS A 98 19.61 -3.44 -6.59
N LYS A 99 20.82 -3.28 -6.03
CA LYS A 99 21.89 -2.52 -6.68
C LYS A 99 22.63 -3.41 -7.66
#